data_AF-A0A1Z8QKT5-F1
#
_entry.id   AF-A0A1Z8QKT5-F1
#
_cell.length_a   1.000
_cell.length_b   1.000
_cell.length_c   1.000
_cell.angle_alpha   90.00
_cell.angle_beta   90.00
_cell.angle_gamma   90.00
#
_symmetry.space_group_name_H-M   'P 1'
#
loop_
_entity.id
_entity.type
_entity.pdbx_description
1 polymer ?
#
loop_
_entity_poly.entity_id
_entity_poly.type
_entity_poly.pdbx_seq_one_letter_code
_entity_poly.pdbx_strand_id
1 'polypeptide(L)'
;MNLGLCSLEIKDFGSAIEAFKKTIELDPANLEHLKNLSQAFISAKQWESAKNILIKITSEFLICRLKLAEVYSEMNMHDKANLELNKIVNFATEKKHELDIKSVALIRLNRYPEAYDLISNIDRFSVVPINEQKLFPSSDLLHSNYDKLPKISINTKELSNLKNFIIYSSADVNFANTYIAEFAKSLHSTNPNLIVHFHLMGEKNESIHTFINDHKNIFLNNQVSMSYEITPYRDGALYISRRLCRAIQFLKHFKLPILQVDMDCLFLKDLTLVLDQKKLSHVALFERPSEISVNQLILAAFCYFSYTNKALNFLRFATNYLCHLEFEKKNVKWFCDQVALLSAKNWFQEQYPENCLTNLNDTGCYIKKDGCIFDAIKHQSQRFSIL
;
A
#
# COMPACT_ATOMS: atom_id res chain seq x y z
N MET A 1 0.80 13.72 28.21
CA MET A 1 0.82 12.60 27.24
C MET A 1 -0.21 12.80 26.13
N ASN A 2 -1.51 12.86 26.42
CA ASN A 2 -2.56 12.99 25.39
C ASN A 2 -2.38 14.23 24.49
N LEU A 3 -2.03 15.39 25.07
CA LEU A 3 -1.71 16.58 24.29
C LEU A 3 -0.59 16.33 23.27
N GLY A 4 0.48 15.65 23.68
CA GLY A 4 1.60 15.31 22.79
C GLY A 4 1.19 14.36 21.67
N LEU A 5 0.32 13.38 21.96
CA LEU A 5 -0.22 12.47 20.95
C LEU A 5 -1.08 13.23 19.92
N CYS A 6 -1.99 14.09 20.38
CA CYS A 6 -2.80 14.93 19.48
C CYS A 6 -1.93 15.87 18.64
N SER A 7 -0.89 16.47 19.23
CA SER A 7 0.06 17.32 18.49
C SER A 7 0.82 16.55 17.41
N LEU A 8 1.19 15.29 17.64
CA LEU A 8 1.77 14.44 16.58
C LEU A 8 0.78 14.18 15.45
N GLU A 9 -0.49 13.91 15.77
CA GLU A 9 -1.52 13.65 14.77
C GLU A 9 -1.75 14.85 13.83
N ILE A 10 -1.70 16.07 14.35
CA ILE A 10 -1.82 17.30 13.55
C ILE A 10 -0.50 17.77 12.95
N LYS A 11 0.58 16.98 13.08
CA LYS A 11 1.94 17.30 12.61
C LYS A 11 2.57 18.55 13.25
N ASP A 12 2.07 18.96 14.41
CA ASP A 12 2.72 19.97 15.24
C ASP A 12 3.79 19.32 16.12
N PHE A 13 4.93 19.02 15.49
CA PHE A 13 6.01 18.31 16.15
C PHE A 13 6.65 19.12 17.28
N GLY A 14 6.63 20.46 17.20
CA GLY A 14 7.17 21.33 18.24
C GLY A 14 6.38 21.19 19.54
N SER A 15 5.05 21.36 19.46
CA SER A 15 4.16 21.19 20.61
C SER A 15 4.17 19.76 21.14
N ALA A 16 4.28 18.76 20.26
CA ALA A 16 4.41 17.36 20.67
C ALA A 16 5.66 17.13 21.54
N ILE A 17 6.81 17.63 21.10
CA ILE A 17 8.07 17.52 21.83
C ILE A 17 7.97 18.21 23.20
N GLU A 18 7.41 19.42 23.26
CA GLU A 18 7.25 20.15 24.53
C GLU A 18 6.34 19.38 25.50
N ALA A 19 5.20 18.88 25.01
CA ALA A 19 4.26 18.12 25.81
C ALA A 19 4.88 16.82 26.36
N PHE A 20 5.71 16.12 25.57
CA PHE A 20 6.38 14.90 26.04
C PHE A 20 7.57 15.18 26.97
N LYS A 21 8.29 16.30 26.80
CA LYS A 21 9.32 16.72 27.76
C LYS A 21 8.72 16.93 29.16
N LYS A 22 7.57 17.61 29.24
CA LYS A 22 6.82 17.78 30.50
C LYS A 22 6.42 16.44 31.13
N THR A 23 6.08 15.41 30.32
CA THR A 23 5.78 14.09 30.89
C THR A 23 7.00 13.39 31.47
N ILE A 24 8.19 13.60 30.90
CA ILE A 24 9.44 13.03 31.41
C ILE A 24 9.91 13.77 32.67
N GLU A 25 9.63 15.06 32.81
CA GLU A 25 9.89 15.79 34.06
C GLU A 25 9.10 15.20 35.24
N LEU A 26 7.89 14.69 34.98
CA LEU A 26 7.04 14.06 36.00
C LEU A 26 7.48 12.63 36.34
N ASP A 27 7.87 11.84 35.33
CA ASP A 27 8.38 10.48 35.49
C ASP A 27 9.54 10.21 34.52
N PRO A 28 10.79 10.49 34.94
CA PRO A 28 11.96 10.39 34.06
C PRO A 28 12.32 8.97 33.63
N ALA A 29 11.87 7.96 34.39
CA ALA A 29 12.14 6.55 34.13
C ALA A 29 11.05 5.88 33.29
N ASN A 30 9.97 6.60 32.97
CA ASN A 30 8.88 6.06 32.18
C ASN A 30 9.29 5.76 30.75
N LEU A 31 9.47 4.48 30.45
CA LEU A 31 9.92 4.06 29.13
C LEU A 31 8.93 4.39 28.01
N GLU A 32 7.62 4.43 28.32
CA GLU A 32 6.59 4.80 27.36
C GLU A 32 6.67 6.28 27.00
N HIS A 33 6.96 7.15 27.97
CA HIS A 33 7.18 8.58 27.72
C HIS A 33 8.45 8.83 26.91
N LEU A 34 9.53 8.11 27.22
CA LEU A 34 10.77 8.16 26.43
C LEU A 34 10.54 7.67 25.00
N LYS A 35 9.78 6.58 24.81
CA LYS A 35 9.39 6.09 23.48
C LYS A 35 8.63 7.15 22.70
N ASN A 36 7.62 7.79 23.31
CA ASN A 36 6.81 8.81 22.64
C ASN A 36 7.61 10.08 22.32
N LEU A 37 8.50 10.52 23.21
CA LEU A 37 9.40 11.63 22.91
C LEU A 37 10.37 11.30 21.77
N SER A 38 10.93 10.07 21.74
CA SER A 38 11.79 9.65 20.64
C SER A 38 11.05 9.66 19.30
N GLN A 39 9.78 9.23 19.27
CA GLN A 39 8.94 9.32 18.09
C GLN A 39 8.73 10.77 17.65
N ALA A 40 8.46 11.67 18.58
CA ALA A 40 8.29 13.08 18.26
C ALA A 40 9.57 13.70 17.67
N PHE A 41 10.75 13.33 18.19
CA PHE A 41 12.02 13.74 17.59
C PHE A 41 12.25 13.15 16.20
N ILE A 42 11.89 11.88 15.95
CA ILE A 42 11.94 11.26 14.62
C ILE A 42 11.06 12.04 13.64
N SER A 43 9.80 12.29 14.01
CA SER A 43 8.84 13.02 13.17
C SER A 43 9.31 14.46 12.89
N ALA A 44 10.00 15.10 13.84
CA ALA A 44 10.63 16.40 13.68
C ALA A 44 11.99 16.37 12.93
N LYS A 45 12.45 15.21 12.47
CA LYS A 45 13.78 14.98 11.89
C LYS A 45 14.96 15.39 12.79
N GLN A 46 14.74 15.40 14.10
CA GLN A 46 15.77 15.68 15.11
C GLN A 46 16.50 14.39 15.49
N TRP A 47 17.31 13.88 14.55
CA TRP A 47 17.93 12.56 14.61
C TRP A 47 18.83 12.34 15.82
N GLU A 48 19.65 13.34 16.18
CA GLU A 48 20.57 13.24 17.30
C GLU A 48 19.83 13.10 18.65
N SER A 49 18.77 13.90 18.84
CA SER A 49 17.89 13.84 20.01
C SER A 49 17.16 12.49 20.10
N ALA A 50 16.62 12.01 18.97
CA ALA A 50 15.97 10.70 18.90
C ALA A 50 16.93 9.58 19.28
N LYS A 51 18.12 9.55 18.66
CA LYS A 51 19.19 8.57 18.92
C LYS A 51 19.55 8.49 20.40
N ASN A 52 19.77 9.64 21.05
CA ASN A 52 20.18 9.72 22.45
C ASN A 52 19.14 9.15 23.42
N ILE A 53 17.85 9.24 23.08
CA ILE A 53 16.78 8.60 23.84
C ILE A 53 16.70 7.11 23.53
N LEU A 54 16.69 6.75 22.23
CA LEU A 54 16.51 5.37 21.79
C LEU A 54 17.58 4.44 22.37
N ILE A 55 18.86 4.85 22.38
CA ILE A 55 19.96 4.06 22.96
C ILE A 55 19.65 3.64 24.41
N LYS A 56 19.01 4.50 25.20
CA LYS A 56 18.67 4.23 26.61
C LYS A 56 17.55 3.21 26.79
N ILE A 57 16.65 3.08 25.80
CA ILE A 57 15.43 2.26 25.91
C ILE A 57 15.41 1.04 24.98
N THR A 58 16.43 0.86 24.12
CA THR A 58 16.48 -0.28 23.18
C THR A 58 16.58 -1.67 23.83
N SER A 59 17.04 -1.77 25.08
CA SER A 59 17.07 -3.04 25.82
C SER A 59 15.66 -3.58 26.10
N GLU A 60 14.68 -2.68 26.24
CA GLU A 60 13.34 -2.98 26.70
C GLU A 60 12.38 -3.30 25.55
N PHE A 61 12.57 -2.65 24.40
CA PHE A 61 11.63 -2.74 23.27
C PHE A 61 12.34 -2.99 21.95
N LEU A 62 12.02 -4.12 21.32
CA LEU A 62 12.54 -4.47 19.98
C LEU A 62 12.17 -3.40 18.93
N ILE A 63 10.99 -2.80 19.07
CA ILE A 63 10.55 -1.70 18.21
C ILE A 63 11.44 -0.46 18.34
N CYS A 64 11.91 -0.12 19.54
CA CYS A 64 12.84 0.99 19.73
C CYS A 64 14.20 0.71 19.07
N ARG A 65 14.63 -0.55 19.02
CA ARG A 65 15.82 -0.95 18.26
C ARG A 65 15.63 -0.78 16.75
N LEU A 66 14.46 -1.14 16.22
CA LEU A 66 14.15 -0.93 14.80
C LEU A 66 14.15 0.57 14.44
N LYS A 67 13.56 1.40 15.29
CA LYS A 67 13.60 2.87 15.14
C LYS A 67 15.00 3.44 15.25
N LEU A 68 15.87 2.88 16.11
CA LEU A 68 17.27 3.30 16.20
C LEU A 68 18.03 2.98 14.91
N ALA A 69 17.78 1.82 14.31
CA ALA A 69 18.37 1.48 13.00
C ALA A 69 17.93 2.45 11.90
N GLU A 70 16.65 2.85 11.90
CA GLU A 70 16.11 3.87 10.99
C GLU A 70 16.80 5.22 11.19
N VAL A 71 16.91 5.70 12.43
CA VAL A 71 17.62 6.94 12.77
C VAL A 71 19.09 6.87 12.33
N TYR A 72 19.77 5.75 12.53
CA TYR A 72 21.14 5.59 12.02
C TYR A 72 21.20 5.65 10.49
N SER A 73 20.22 5.07 9.79
CA SER A 73 20.15 5.14 8.32
C SER A 73 19.96 6.57 7.82
N GLU A 74 19.05 7.34 8.43
CA GLU A 74 18.81 8.76 8.12
C GLU A 74 20.05 9.63 8.39
N MET A 75 20.89 9.22 9.35
CA MET A 75 22.18 9.84 9.64
C MET A 75 23.32 9.35 8.73
N ASN A 76 23.04 8.54 7.70
CA ASN A 76 24.03 7.88 6.83
C ASN A 76 25.03 6.97 7.58
N MET A 77 24.67 6.48 8.76
CA MET A 77 25.48 5.57 9.58
C MET A 77 25.09 4.10 9.31
N HIS A 78 25.24 3.67 8.06
CA HIS A 78 24.73 2.36 7.59
C HIS A 78 25.29 1.16 8.38
N ASP A 79 26.56 1.20 8.79
CA ASP A 79 27.15 0.12 9.61
C ASP A 79 26.45 -0.02 10.97
N LYS A 80 26.12 1.10 11.61
CA LYS A 80 25.39 1.10 12.89
C LYS A 80 23.94 0.67 12.70
N ALA A 81 23.30 1.11 11.62
CA ALA A 81 21.95 0.66 11.28
C ALA A 81 21.92 -0.87 11.11
N ASN A 82 22.82 -1.43 10.31
CA ASN A 82 22.93 -2.87 10.08
C ASN A 82 23.27 -3.64 11.36
N LEU A 83 24.11 -3.08 12.24
CA LEU A 83 24.39 -3.68 13.54
C LEU A 83 23.12 -3.81 14.40
N GLU A 84 22.31 -2.76 14.48
CA GLU A 84 21.05 -2.79 15.24
C GLU A 84 20.02 -3.75 14.61
N LEU A 85 19.91 -3.80 13.28
CA LEU A 85 19.05 -4.77 12.59
C LEU A 85 19.49 -6.21 12.86
N ASN A 86 20.79 -6.51 12.83
CA ASN A 86 21.29 -7.87 13.14
C ASN A 86 21.02 -8.27 14.59
N LYS A 87 21.10 -7.32 15.55
CA LYS A 87 20.67 -7.58 16.94
C LYS A 87 19.18 -7.93 17.03
N ILE A 88 18.33 -7.31 16.22
CA ILE A 88 16.89 -7.68 16.14
C ILE A 88 16.75 -9.11 15.62
N VAL A 89 17.42 -9.44 14.51
CA VAL A 89 17.34 -10.78 13.89
C VAL A 89 17.77 -11.88 14.87
N ASN A 90 18.83 -11.63 15.64
CA ASN A 90 19.37 -12.58 16.62
C ASN A 90 18.59 -12.61 17.95
N PHE A 91 17.58 -11.74 18.14
CA PHE A 91 16.77 -11.73 19.34
C PHE A 91 15.87 -12.98 19.40
N ALA A 92 16.01 -13.76 20.46
CA ALA A 92 15.22 -14.97 20.68
C ALA A 92 13.81 -14.61 21.17
N THR A 93 12.79 -14.99 20.39
CA THR A 93 11.38 -14.74 20.72
C THR A 93 10.47 -15.66 19.93
N GLU A 94 9.32 -15.97 20.53
CA GLU A 94 8.19 -16.66 19.89
C GLU A 94 6.95 -15.74 19.79
N LYS A 95 7.04 -14.49 20.27
CA LYS A 95 5.91 -13.55 20.25
C LYS A 95 5.67 -13.05 18.84
N LYS A 96 4.45 -13.26 18.31
CA LYS A 96 4.06 -12.88 16.95
C LYS A 96 4.43 -11.44 16.55
N HIS A 97 4.24 -10.46 17.45
CA HIS A 97 4.55 -9.06 17.15
C HIS A 97 6.05 -8.76 17.09
N GLU A 98 6.88 -9.48 17.85
CA GLU A 98 8.33 -9.33 17.80
C GLU A 98 8.89 -10.04 16.56
N LEU A 99 8.29 -11.16 16.14
CA LEU A 99 8.62 -11.84 14.89
C LEU A 99 8.32 -10.99 13.65
N ASP A 100 7.25 -10.18 13.66
CA ASP A 100 7.02 -9.18 12.62
C ASP A 100 8.16 -8.17 12.54
N ILE A 101 8.59 -7.62 13.67
CA ILE A 101 9.73 -6.67 13.72
C ILE A 101 11.00 -7.34 13.20
N LYS A 102 11.23 -8.61 13.54
CA LYS A 102 12.34 -9.41 12.98
C LYS A 102 12.26 -9.56 11.47
N SER A 103 11.07 -9.83 10.94
CA SER A 103 10.87 -9.95 9.50
C SER A 103 11.10 -8.62 8.77
N VAL A 104 10.65 -7.49 9.32
CA VAL A 104 10.97 -6.16 8.78
C VAL A 104 12.48 -5.89 8.83
N ALA A 105 13.17 -6.27 9.92
CA ALA A 105 14.62 -6.14 9.99
C ALA A 105 15.35 -6.98 8.94
N LEU A 106 14.88 -8.21 8.68
CA LEU A 106 15.40 -9.06 7.59
C LEU A 106 15.18 -8.42 6.22
N ILE A 107 13.99 -7.87 5.94
CA ILE A 107 13.70 -7.13 4.70
C ILE A 107 14.64 -5.93 4.54
N ARG A 108 14.84 -5.13 5.59
CA ARG A 108 15.74 -3.96 5.58
C ARG A 108 17.23 -4.35 5.40
N LEU A 109 17.60 -5.58 5.76
CA LEU A 109 18.91 -6.17 5.50
C LEU A 109 19.00 -6.85 4.12
N ASN A 110 17.99 -6.73 3.26
CA ASN A 110 17.85 -7.44 1.98
C ASN A 110 17.83 -8.97 2.10
N ARG A 111 17.47 -9.51 3.26
CA ARG A 111 17.36 -10.96 3.55
C ARG A 111 15.92 -11.44 3.36
N TYR A 112 15.35 -11.21 2.18
CA TYR A 112 13.95 -11.54 1.84
C TYR A 112 13.59 -13.02 2.02
N PRO A 113 14.42 -14.00 1.61
CA PRO A 113 14.14 -15.42 1.86
C PRO A 113 13.83 -15.72 3.32
N GLU A 114 14.71 -15.29 4.22
CA GLU A 114 14.59 -15.52 5.65
C GLU A 114 13.38 -14.80 6.24
N ALA A 115 13.07 -13.59 5.74
CA ALA A 115 11.90 -12.84 6.17
C ALA A 115 10.60 -13.59 5.85
N TYR A 116 10.45 -14.08 4.61
CA TYR A 116 9.24 -14.79 4.16
C TYR A 116 9.11 -16.18 4.79
N ASP A 117 10.22 -16.89 4.98
CA ASP A 117 10.22 -18.17 5.69
C ASP A 117 9.82 -17.98 7.16
N LEU A 118 10.28 -16.91 7.82
CA LEU A 118 9.90 -16.60 9.19
C LEU A 118 8.38 -16.36 9.33
N ILE A 119 7.81 -15.49 8.49
CA ILE A 119 6.42 -15.05 8.64
C ILE A 119 5.38 -16.00 8.06
N SER A 120 5.76 -16.85 7.09
CA SER A 120 4.87 -17.90 6.57
C SER A 120 4.47 -18.91 7.66
N ASN A 121 5.27 -19.06 8.72
CA ASN A 121 5.03 -19.99 9.83
C ASN A 121 4.15 -19.42 10.97
N ILE A 122 3.85 -18.11 11.00
CA ILE A 122 3.26 -17.45 12.18
C ILE A 122 1.72 -17.30 12.08
N ASP A 123 1.16 -17.68 10.93
CA ASP A 123 -0.25 -17.58 10.56
C ASP A 123 -0.90 -16.24 10.93
N ARG A 124 -0.20 -15.14 10.64
CA ARG A 124 -0.68 -13.78 10.93
C ARG A 124 -1.37 -13.13 9.74
N PHE A 125 -0.76 -13.24 8.56
CA PHE A 125 -1.27 -12.79 7.28
C PHE A 125 -0.79 -13.76 6.20
N SER A 126 -1.43 -13.72 5.04
CA SER A 126 -1.10 -14.61 3.94
C SER A 126 0.24 -14.24 3.33
N VAL A 127 1.18 -15.18 3.34
CA VAL A 127 2.50 -15.02 2.72
C VAL A 127 2.84 -16.30 1.96
N VAL A 128 3.35 -16.13 0.74
CA VAL A 128 3.95 -17.22 -0.03
C VAL A 128 5.46 -17.26 0.24
N PRO A 129 6.02 -18.40 0.69
CA PRO A 129 7.47 -18.57 0.85
C PRO A 129 8.25 -18.33 -0.46
N ILE A 130 9.50 -17.84 -0.36
CA ILE A 130 10.28 -17.37 -1.52
C ILE A 130 10.52 -18.47 -2.57
N ASN A 131 10.65 -19.73 -2.14
CA ASN A 131 10.90 -20.88 -3.01
C ASN A 131 9.73 -21.14 -3.98
N GLU A 132 8.50 -20.88 -3.54
CA GLU A 132 7.27 -21.02 -4.35
C GLU A 132 7.09 -19.81 -5.30
N GLN A 133 7.67 -18.65 -4.99
CA GLN A 133 7.53 -17.43 -5.80
C GLN A 133 8.24 -17.50 -7.15
N LYS A 134 9.16 -18.46 -7.36
CA LYS A 134 9.97 -18.59 -8.58
C LYS A 134 9.13 -18.75 -9.86
N LEU A 135 7.91 -19.28 -9.75
CA LEU A 135 7.00 -19.49 -10.88
C LEU A 135 6.13 -18.27 -11.20
N PHE A 136 6.05 -17.28 -10.30
CA PHE A 136 5.16 -16.13 -10.46
C PHE A 136 5.49 -15.21 -11.65
N PRO A 137 6.73 -15.16 -12.18
CA PRO A 137 7.01 -14.50 -13.45
C PRO A 137 6.43 -15.20 -14.69
N SER A 138 5.88 -16.42 -14.59
CA SER A 138 5.44 -17.22 -15.75
C SER A 138 4.17 -16.69 -16.41
N SER A 139 4.21 -16.53 -17.74
CA SER A 139 3.03 -16.25 -18.56
C SER A 139 2.04 -17.40 -18.56
N ASP A 140 2.51 -18.65 -18.60
CA ASP A 140 1.64 -19.81 -18.72
C ASP A 140 0.84 -20.02 -17.43
N LEU A 141 1.49 -19.78 -16.28
CA LEU A 141 0.82 -19.75 -14.99
C LEU A 141 -0.26 -18.65 -14.94
N LEU A 142 0.02 -17.47 -15.51
CA LEU A 142 -0.98 -16.39 -15.59
C LEU A 142 -2.20 -16.80 -16.43
N HIS A 143 -1.98 -17.39 -17.59
CA HIS A 143 -3.09 -17.86 -18.44
C HIS A 143 -3.92 -18.92 -17.71
N SER A 144 -3.27 -19.91 -17.08
CA SER A 144 -3.97 -20.92 -16.28
C SER A 144 -4.75 -20.31 -15.10
N ASN A 145 -4.19 -19.31 -14.42
CA ASN A 145 -4.89 -18.61 -13.35
C ASN A 145 -6.08 -17.80 -13.87
N TYR A 146 -5.98 -17.22 -15.06
CA TYR A 146 -7.10 -16.51 -15.69
C TYR A 146 -8.24 -17.43 -16.12
N ASP A 147 -7.96 -18.69 -16.43
CA ASP A 147 -9.00 -19.70 -16.67
C ASP A 147 -9.77 -20.06 -15.39
N LYS A 148 -9.12 -19.99 -14.22
CA LYS A 148 -9.73 -20.24 -12.90
C LYS A 148 -10.55 -19.04 -12.40
N LEU A 149 -10.14 -17.82 -12.77
CA LEU A 149 -10.81 -16.60 -12.35
C LEU A 149 -12.19 -16.43 -13.00
N PRO A 150 -13.17 -15.80 -12.33
CA PRO A 150 -14.46 -15.49 -12.94
C PRO A 150 -14.32 -14.72 -14.25
N LYS A 151 -15.21 -14.95 -15.20
CA LYS A 151 -15.25 -14.13 -16.42
C LYS A 151 -15.71 -12.72 -16.07
N ILE A 152 -15.08 -11.73 -16.71
CA ILE A 152 -15.46 -10.33 -16.57
C ILE A 152 -16.42 -9.92 -17.68
N SER A 153 -17.48 -9.22 -17.31
CA SER A 153 -18.33 -8.49 -18.24
C SER A 153 -17.91 -7.04 -18.22
N ILE A 154 -17.53 -6.50 -19.38
CA ILE A 154 -17.11 -5.11 -19.51
C ILE A 154 -18.24 -4.33 -20.16
N ASN A 155 -18.66 -3.25 -19.52
CA ASN A 155 -19.57 -2.26 -20.10
C ASN A 155 -18.80 -0.95 -20.26
N THR A 156 -18.13 -0.82 -21.39
CA THR A 156 -17.37 0.38 -21.76
C THR A 156 -18.14 1.16 -22.80
N LYS A 157 -18.33 2.46 -22.53
CA LYS A 157 -18.63 3.43 -23.58
C LYS A 157 -17.35 3.73 -24.34
N GLU A 158 -17.46 4.17 -25.60
CA GLU A 158 -16.31 4.74 -26.30
C GLU A 158 -15.78 5.93 -25.48
N LEU A 159 -14.59 5.76 -24.92
CA LEU A 159 -13.92 6.79 -24.12
C LEU A 159 -13.24 7.77 -25.08
N SER A 160 -14.05 8.48 -25.88
CA SER A 160 -13.59 9.52 -26.79
C SER A 160 -13.04 10.68 -25.95
N ASN A 161 -11.74 10.95 -26.06
CA ASN A 161 -10.95 12.00 -25.37
C ASN A 161 -10.21 11.58 -24.09
N LEU A 162 -9.66 10.36 -24.05
CA LEU A 162 -8.75 9.91 -22.98
C LEU A 162 -7.53 10.85 -22.83
N LYS A 163 -7.30 11.36 -21.62
CA LYS A 163 -6.04 12.01 -21.25
C LYS A 163 -5.44 11.36 -20.01
N ASN A 164 -4.11 11.20 -20.05
CA ASN A 164 -3.21 10.88 -18.95
C ASN A 164 -3.29 9.42 -18.45
N PHE A 165 -4.23 9.08 -17.57
CA PHE A 165 -4.37 7.76 -16.95
C PHE A 165 -5.82 7.51 -16.51
N ILE A 166 -6.17 6.24 -16.27
CA ILE A 166 -7.47 5.82 -15.77
C ILE A 166 -7.39 5.66 -14.26
N ILE A 167 -8.33 6.29 -13.53
CA ILE A 167 -8.57 5.97 -12.14
C ILE A 167 -9.23 4.60 -12.08
N TYR A 168 -8.63 3.67 -11.36
CA TYR A 168 -9.14 2.30 -11.28
C TYR A 168 -9.42 1.93 -9.83
N SER A 169 -10.65 1.51 -9.57
CA SER A 169 -11.06 1.03 -8.26
C SER A 169 -11.91 -0.22 -8.40
N SER A 170 -11.86 -1.08 -7.39
CA SER A 170 -12.68 -2.29 -7.34
C SER A 170 -13.24 -2.51 -5.95
N ALA A 171 -14.46 -3.02 -5.87
CA ALA A 171 -15.09 -3.41 -4.61
C ALA A 171 -16.23 -4.38 -4.87
N ASP A 172 -16.66 -5.08 -3.82
CA ASP A 172 -17.95 -5.75 -3.88
C ASP A 172 -19.08 -4.72 -3.87
N VAL A 173 -20.24 -5.10 -4.40
CA VAL A 173 -21.39 -4.19 -4.53
C VAL A 173 -21.88 -3.60 -3.20
N ASN A 174 -21.68 -4.26 -2.04
CA ASN A 174 -22.11 -3.72 -0.75
C ASN A 174 -21.15 -2.64 -0.26
N PHE A 175 -19.84 -2.89 -0.35
CA PHE A 175 -18.86 -1.86 -0.03
C PHE A 175 -19.00 -0.68 -1.01
N ALA A 176 -19.18 -0.96 -2.30
CA ALA A 176 -19.39 0.07 -3.32
C ALA A 176 -20.62 0.93 -3.02
N ASN A 177 -21.73 0.34 -2.57
CA ASN A 177 -22.96 1.06 -2.20
C ASN A 177 -22.74 2.11 -1.11
N THR A 178 -21.71 1.94 -0.28
CA THR A 178 -21.39 2.89 0.78
C THR A 178 -20.58 4.09 0.25
N TYR A 179 -19.68 3.88 -0.71
CA TYR A 179 -18.63 4.86 -1.03
C TYR A 179 -18.67 5.42 -2.46
N ILE A 180 -19.24 4.70 -3.43
CA ILE A 180 -19.10 5.04 -4.86
C ILE A 180 -19.65 6.43 -5.22
N ALA A 181 -20.74 6.86 -4.57
CA ALA A 181 -21.38 8.14 -4.85
C ALA A 181 -20.46 9.32 -4.53
N GLU A 182 -19.89 9.33 -3.32
CA GLU A 182 -18.99 10.40 -2.88
C GLU A 182 -17.61 10.29 -3.55
N PHE A 183 -17.13 9.08 -3.85
CA PHE A 183 -15.95 8.87 -4.70
C PHE A 183 -16.15 9.53 -6.06
N ALA A 184 -17.22 9.18 -6.78
CA ALA A 184 -17.47 9.67 -8.14
C ALA A 184 -17.70 11.20 -8.16
N LYS A 185 -18.44 11.71 -7.18
CA LYS A 185 -18.71 13.14 -7.01
C LYS A 185 -17.42 13.93 -6.76
N SER A 186 -16.60 13.49 -5.80
CA SER A 186 -15.34 14.18 -5.49
C SER A 186 -14.36 14.14 -6.65
N LEU A 187 -14.24 12.99 -7.34
CA LEU A 187 -13.42 12.86 -8.54
C LEU A 187 -13.90 13.81 -9.64
N HIS A 188 -15.18 13.79 -9.99
CA HIS A 188 -15.71 14.64 -11.06
C HIS A 188 -15.53 16.14 -10.74
N SER A 189 -15.70 16.53 -9.47
CA SER A 189 -15.55 17.93 -9.05
C SER A 189 -14.12 18.47 -9.15
N THR A 190 -13.11 17.63 -8.94
CA THR A 190 -11.70 18.05 -8.86
C THR A 190 -10.88 17.62 -10.07
N ASN A 191 -11.33 16.60 -10.80
CA ASN A 191 -10.66 15.97 -11.92
C ASN A 191 -11.66 15.75 -13.08
N PRO A 192 -12.33 16.80 -13.59
CA PRO A 192 -13.43 16.69 -14.54
C PRO A 192 -13.02 16.18 -15.93
N ASN A 193 -11.76 15.78 -16.13
CA ASN A 193 -11.25 15.23 -17.38
C ASN A 193 -10.67 13.81 -17.22
N LEU A 194 -10.60 13.30 -15.98
CA LEU A 194 -10.12 11.94 -15.74
C LEU A 194 -11.27 10.95 -15.88
N ILE A 195 -10.93 9.77 -16.38
CA ILE A 195 -11.87 8.66 -16.49
C ILE A 195 -11.66 7.74 -15.30
N VAL A 196 -12.76 7.26 -14.75
CA VAL A 196 -12.77 6.19 -13.76
C VAL A 196 -13.30 4.90 -14.35
N HIS A 197 -12.61 3.80 -14.08
CA HIS A 197 -13.10 2.46 -14.29
C HIS A 197 -13.40 1.80 -12.95
N PHE A 198 -14.66 1.41 -12.73
CA PHE A 198 -15.06 0.61 -11.58
C PHE A 198 -15.15 -0.87 -11.95
N HIS A 199 -14.42 -1.73 -11.24
CA HIS A 199 -14.61 -3.17 -11.32
C HIS A 199 -15.42 -3.68 -10.12
N LEU A 200 -16.63 -4.17 -10.38
CA LEU A 200 -17.58 -4.57 -9.34
C LEU A 200 -17.63 -6.09 -9.19
N MET A 201 -17.67 -6.55 -7.95
CA MET A 201 -17.88 -7.97 -7.64
C MET A 201 -19.23 -8.14 -6.96
N GLY A 202 -19.98 -9.16 -7.37
CA GLY A 202 -21.25 -9.49 -6.72
C GLY A 202 -21.51 -10.99 -6.70
N GLU A 203 -22.31 -11.42 -5.75
CA GLU A 203 -22.61 -12.85 -5.55
C GLU A 203 -23.45 -13.42 -6.71
N LYS A 204 -24.30 -12.58 -7.32
CA LYS A 204 -25.18 -12.94 -8.43
C LYS A 204 -25.41 -11.75 -9.37
N ASN A 205 -25.78 -12.04 -10.62
CA ASN A 205 -26.08 -11.02 -11.63
C ASN A 205 -27.13 -10.02 -11.13
N GLU A 206 -28.19 -10.50 -10.47
CA GLU A 206 -29.26 -9.65 -9.94
C GLU A 206 -28.74 -8.56 -9.00
N SER A 207 -27.88 -8.90 -8.03
CA SER A 207 -27.33 -7.91 -7.09
C SER A 207 -26.52 -6.81 -7.79
N ILE A 208 -25.82 -7.17 -8.86
CA ILE A 208 -25.02 -6.23 -9.64
C ILE A 208 -25.93 -5.35 -10.49
N HIS A 209 -26.93 -5.91 -11.15
CA HIS A 209 -27.90 -5.15 -11.93
C HIS A 209 -28.71 -4.19 -11.07
N THR A 210 -29.17 -4.61 -9.90
CA THR A 210 -29.83 -3.74 -8.91
C THR A 210 -28.89 -2.60 -8.51
N PHE A 211 -27.65 -2.91 -8.13
CA PHE A 211 -26.66 -1.88 -7.77
C PHE A 211 -26.42 -0.87 -8.90
N ILE A 212 -26.24 -1.33 -10.14
CA ILE A 212 -26.06 -0.46 -11.31
C ILE A 212 -27.28 0.43 -11.52
N ASN A 213 -28.49 -0.12 -11.38
CA ASN A 213 -29.73 0.62 -11.56
C ASN A 213 -29.91 1.70 -10.48
N ASP A 214 -29.62 1.37 -9.21
CA ASP A 214 -29.71 2.30 -8.08
C ASP A 214 -28.71 3.46 -8.23
N HIS A 215 -27.57 3.21 -8.88
CA HIS A 215 -26.52 4.19 -9.17
C HIS A 215 -26.47 4.63 -10.64
N LYS A 216 -27.58 4.49 -11.38
CA LYS A 216 -27.61 4.74 -12.84
C LYS A 216 -27.03 6.10 -13.24
N ASN A 217 -27.22 7.13 -12.42
CA ASN A 217 -26.73 8.48 -12.69
C ASN A 217 -25.20 8.54 -12.77
N ILE A 218 -24.50 7.68 -12.01
CA ILE A 218 -23.04 7.56 -12.05
C ILE A 218 -22.62 6.85 -13.34
N PHE A 219 -23.21 5.70 -13.65
CA PHE A 219 -22.84 4.88 -14.81
C PHE A 219 -23.31 5.46 -16.16
N LEU A 220 -24.27 6.39 -16.15
CA LEU A 220 -24.66 7.16 -17.33
C LEU A 220 -23.65 8.26 -17.70
N ASN A 221 -22.73 8.63 -16.81
CA ASN A 221 -21.66 9.57 -17.11
C ASN A 221 -20.68 8.99 -18.15
N ASN A 222 -20.26 9.80 -19.12
CA ASN A 222 -19.32 9.38 -20.17
C ASN A 222 -17.87 9.21 -19.68
N GLN A 223 -17.56 9.70 -18.47
CA GLN A 223 -16.26 9.55 -17.81
C GLN A 223 -16.19 8.32 -16.91
N VAL A 224 -17.29 7.57 -16.80
CA VAL A 224 -17.37 6.37 -15.98
C VAL A 224 -17.45 5.16 -16.90
N SER A 225 -16.49 4.27 -16.74
CA SER A 225 -16.49 2.93 -17.30
C SER A 225 -16.70 1.94 -16.17
N MET A 226 -17.27 0.78 -16.49
CA MET A 226 -17.40 -0.29 -15.51
C MET A 226 -17.18 -1.68 -16.10
N SER A 227 -16.79 -2.59 -15.23
CA SER A 227 -16.81 -4.01 -15.46
C SER A 227 -17.33 -4.71 -14.22
N TYR A 228 -17.74 -5.96 -14.36
CA TYR A 228 -18.15 -6.76 -13.22
C TYR A 228 -17.84 -8.24 -13.39
N GLU A 229 -17.80 -8.94 -12.27
CA GLU A 229 -17.69 -10.39 -12.20
C GLU A 229 -18.61 -10.98 -11.14
N ILE A 230 -18.99 -12.25 -11.35
CA ILE A 230 -19.76 -13.02 -10.37
C ILE A 230 -18.80 -13.80 -9.48
N THR A 231 -18.77 -13.43 -8.20
CA THR A 231 -17.93 -14.02 -7.18
C THR A 231 -18.82 -14.46 -6.01
N PRO A 232 -19.26 -15.74 -6.00
CA PRO A 232 -20.33 -16.21 -5.13
C PRO A 232 -19.94 -16.32 -3.65
N TYR A 233 -18.65 -16.16 -3.32
CA TYR A 233 -18.15 -16.20 -1.96
C TYR A 233 -17.79 -14.80 -1.48
N ARG A 234 -18.31 -14.40 -0.31
CA ARG A 234 -17.89 -13.18 0.38
C ARG A 234 -16.61 -13.43 1.15
N ASP A 235 -15.54 -12.82 0.65
CA ASP A 235 -14.30 -12.61 1.39
C ASP A 235 -13.76 -11.22 1.07
N GLY A 236 -13.76 -10.35 2.08
CA GLY A 236 -13.30 -8.97 1.93
C GLY A 236 -11.84 -8.89 1.46
N ALA A 237 -10.99 -9.82 1.89
CA ALA A 237 -9.60 -9.86 1.47
C ALA A 237 -9.47 -10.28 0.00
N LEU A 238 -10.32 -11.19 -0.46
CA LEU A 238 -10.37 -11.61 -1.87
C LEU A 238 -10.76 -10.44 -2.77
N TYR A 239 -11.78 -9.66 -2.42
CA TYR A 239 -12.25 -8.53 -3.23
C TYR A 239 -11.19 -7.45 -3.45
N ILE A 240 -10.39 -7.18 -2.41
CA ILE A 240 -9.31 -6.19 -2.51
C ILE A 240 -8.18 -6.69 -3.39
N SER A 241 -7.81 -7.96 -3.25
CA SER A 241 -6.75 -8.56 -4.05
C SER A 241 -7.11 -8.62 -5.55
N ARG A 242 -8.41 -8.75 -5.86
CA ARG A 242 -8.93 -8.85 -7.23
C ARG A 242 -8.56 -7.63 -8.08
N ARG A 243 -8.43 -6.45 -7.47
CA ARG A 243 -7.99 -5.23 -8.16
C ARG A 243 -6.70 -5.47 -8.95
N LEU A 244 -5.69 -6.03 -8.28
CA LEU A 244 -4.38 -6.32 -8.88
C LEU A 244 -4.48 -7.44 -9.93
N CYS A 245 -5.25 -8.49 -9.66
CA CYS A 245 -5.44 -9.61 -10.60
C CYS A 245 -6.05 -9.15 -11.94
N ARG A 246 -6.94 -8.15 -11.91
CA ARG A 246 -7.63 -7.62 -13.09
C ARG A 246 -6.91 -6.45 -13.77
N ALA A 247 -5.93 -5.83 -13.11
CA ALA A 247 -5.22 -4.67 -13.63
C ALA A 247 -4.60 -4.91 -15.02
N ILE A 248 -4.04 -6.11 -15.28
CA ILE A 248 -3.48 -6.47 -16.60
C ILE A 248 -4.56 -6.48 -17.67
N GLN A 249 -5.74 -7.03 -17.39
CA GLN A 249 -6.84 -7.09 -18.36
C GLN A 249 -7.30 -5.67 -18.73
N PHE A 250 -7.38 -4.76 -17.76
CA PHE A 250 -7.75 -3.36 -18.01
C PHE A 250 -6.65 -2.55 -18.68
N LEU A 251 -5.39 -2.73 -18.31
CA LEU A 251 -4.26 -2.13 -19.04
C LEU A 251 -4.29 -2.52 -20.52
N LYS A 252 -4.54 -3.80 -20.83
CA LYS A 252 -4.65 -4.30 -22.21
C LYS A 252 -5.90 -3.78 -22.93
N HIS A 253 -7.03 -3.69 -22.22
CA HIS A 253 -8.29 -3.21 -22.79
C HIS A 253 -8.21 -1.73 -23.17
N PHE A 254 -7.76 -0.89 -22.24
CA PHE A 254 -7.73 0.56 -22.42
C PHE A 254 -6.46 1.06 -23.11
N LYS A 255 -5.37 0.29 -23.07
CA LYS A 255 -4.03 0.67 -23.58
C LYS A 255 -3.52 1.99 -22.97
N LEU A 256 -3.89 2.25 -21.73
CA LEU A 256 -3.54 3.46 -20.98
C LEU A 256 -3.05 3.10 -19.59
N PRO A 257 -2.21 3.95 -18.97
CA PRO A 257 -1.82 3.77 -17.60
C PRO A 257 -3.00 3.78 -16.64
N ILE A 258 -2.88 3.03 -15.57
CA ILE A 258 -3.87 2.95 -14.51
C ILE A 258 -3.28 3.53 -13.23
N LEU A 259 -4.03 4.43 -12.60
CA LEU A 259 -3.85 4.82 -11.22
C LEU A 259 -4.90 4.13 -10.37
N GLN A 260 -4.45 3.11 -9.65
CA GLN A 260 -5.24 2.28 -8.79
C GLN A 260 -5.44 2.96 -7.42
N VAL A 261 -6.70 3.06 -6.99
CA VAL A 261 -7.09 3.67 -5.71
C VAL A 261 -8.19 2.87 -4.99
N ASP A 262 -8.25 2.98 -3.67
CA ASP A 262 -9.35 2.39 -2.88
C ASP A 262 -10.67 3.12 -3.15
N MET A 263 -11.79 2.41 -3.01
CA MET A 263 -13.11 2.97 -3.34
C MET A 263 -13.61 3.96 -2.28
N ASP A 264 -13.03 3.93 -1.08
CA ASP A 264 -13.32 4.88 0.00
C ASP A 264 -12.47 6.16 -0.07
N CYS A 265 -11.73 6.37 -1.16
CA CYS A 265 -10.98 7.59 -1.42
C CYS A 265 -11.89 8.76 -1.87
N LEU A 266 -11.53 9.96 -1.42
CA LEU A 266 -12.07 11.25 -1.84
C LEU A 266 -10.98 12.10 -2.49
N PHE A 267 -11.27 12.68 -3.64
CA PHE A 267 -10.35 13.56 -4.35
C PHE A 267 -10.58 15.02 -3.92
N LEU A 268 -9.53 15.63 -3.38
CA LEU A 268 -9.54 16.99 -2.83
C LEU A 268 -8.97 18.03 -3.80
N LYS A 269 -8.14 17.60 -4.75
CA LYS A 269 -7.45 18.46 -5.73
C LYS A 269 -7.37 17.77 -7.09
N ASP A 270 -7.13 18.56 -8.13
CA ASP A 270 -6.78 18.04 -9.46
C ASP A 270 -5.45 17.28 -9.37
N LEU A 271 -5.50 15.97 -9.62
CA LEU A 271 -4.33 15.09 -9.56
C LEU A 271 -3.28 15.48 -10.59
N THR A 272 -3.67 16.08 -11.71
CA THR A 272 -2.70 16.54 -12.71
C THR A 272 -1.91 17.75 -12.23
N LEU A 273 -2.35 18.47 -11.20
CA LEU A 273 -1.60 19.53 -10.54
C LEU A 273 -0.61 18.99 -9.50
N VAL A 274 -0.80 17.76 -9.03
CA VAL A 274 0.06 17.13 -8.00
C VAL A 274 1.04 16.14 -8.62
N LEU A 275 0.57 15.30 -9.54
CA LEU A 275 1.35 14.24 -10.15
C LEU A 275 1.86 14.65 -11.54
N ASP A 276 3.18 14.60 -11.69
CA ASP A 276 3.86 14.70 -12.98
C ASP A 276 4.01 13.31 -13.59
N GLN A 277 2.96 12.85 -14.27
CA GLN A 277 2.92 11.53 -14.88
C GLN A 277 4.11 11.25 -15.82
N LYS A 278 4.64 12.27 -16.50
CA LYS A 278 5.76 12.12 -17.44
C LYS A 278 7.05 11.68 -16.74
N LYS A 279 7.13 11.84 -15.43
CA LYS A 279 8.26 11.46 -14.59
C LYS A 279 8.04 10.15 -13.83
N LEU A 280 6.85 9.56 -13.91
CA LEU A 280 6.59 8.25 -13.35
C LEU A 280 7.26 7.16 -14.21
N SER A 281 7.92 6.23 -13.55
CA SER A 281 8.48 5.02 -14.15
C SER A 281 7.37 4.03 -14.57
N HIS A 282 7.76 2.82 -14.97
CA HIS A 282 6.82 1.80 -15.42
C HIS A 282 5.80 1.41 -14.34
N VAL A 283 6.25 1.38 -13.09
CA VAL A 283 5.47 1.09 -11.88
C VAL A 283 5.75 2.19 -10.86
N ALA A 284 4.72 2.66 -10.15
CA ALA A 284 4.92 3.49 -8.97
C ALA A 284 4.13 2.95 -7.78
N LEU A 285 4.80 2.81 -6.64
CA LEU A 285 4.26 2.27 -5.40
C LEU A 285 4.51 3.26 -4.27
N PHE A 286 3.62 3.30 -3.28
CA PHE A 286 3.85 4.10 -2.09
C PHE A 286 4.47 3.22 -0.99
N GLU A 287 5.72 3.52 -0.63
CA GLU A 287 6.46 2.78 0.41
C GLU A 287 6.31 3.44 1.77
N ARG A 288 6.14 2.61 2.81
CA ARG A 288 6.04 3.01 4.20
C ARG A 288 7.18 2.38 5.00
N PRO A 289 8.42 2.90 4.85
CA PRO A 289 9.60 2.29 5.44
C PRO A 289 9.57 2.27 6.96
N SER A 290 8.84 3.19 7.61
CA SER A 290 8.67 3.29 9.06
C SER A 290 7.73 2.23 9.66
N GLU A 291 6.97 1.51 8.83
CA GLU A 291 6.04 0.47 9.29
C GLU A 291 6.78 -0.73 9.87
N ILE A 292 6.10 -1.40 10.79
CA ILE A 292 6.72 -2.43 11.66
C ILE A 292 6.21 -3.83 11.34
N SER A 293 5.34 -3.94 10.33
CA SER A 293 4.79 -5.19 9.85
C SER A 293 4.96 -5.29 8.34
N VAL A 294 5.39 -6.46 7.85
CA VAL A 294 5.73 -6.68 6.44
C VAL A 294 4.53 -6.42 5.52
N ASN A 295 3.33 -6.80 5.96
CA ASN A 295 2.11 -6.57 5.19
C ASN A 295 1.69 -5.10 5.16
N GLN A 296 2.45 -4.16 5.73
CA GLN A 296 2.21 -2.72 5.70
C GLN A 296 3.34 -1.94 5.02
N LEU A 297 4.44 -2.57 4.60
CA LEU A 297 5.57 -1.84 4.00
C LEU A 297 5.24 -1.17 2.65
N ILE A 298 4.24 -1.68 1.93
CA ILE A 298 3.68 -1.07 0.71
C ILE A 298 2.23 -0.70 0.97
N LEU A 299 1.79 0.45 0.48
CA LEU A 299 0.39 0.84 0.50
C LEU A 299 -0.28 0.44 -0.83
N ALA A 300 -1.16 -0.55 -0.80
CA ALA A 300 -1.87 -0.99 -2.00
C ALA A 300 -2.94 0.01 -2.46
N ALA A 301 -3.43 0.84 -1.53
CA ALA A 301 -4.45 1.86 -1.75
C ALA A 301 -4.08 2.90 -2.80
N PHE A 302 -2.80 2.98 -3.17
CA PHE A 302 -2.35 3.92 -4.18
C PHE A 302 -1.19 3.31 -4.99
N CYS A 303 -1.47 2.88 -6.22
CA CYS A 303 -0.49 2.28 -7.12
C CYS A 303 -0.66 2.79 -8.55
N TYR A 304 0.45 3.03 -9.25
CA TYR A 304 0.43 3.39 -10.67
C TYR A 304 1.09 2.30 -11.51
N PHE A 305 0.44 1.95 -12.63
CA PHE A 305 0.96 1.00 -13.60
C PHE A 305 0.82 1.58 -15.00
N SER A 306 1.95 1.73 -15.71
CA SER A 306 1.96 2.12 -17.12
C SER A 306 1.51 0.96 -18.03
N TYR A 307 1.05 1.26 -19.25
CA TYR A 307 0.85 0.22 -20.27
C TYR A 307 2.17 -0.13 -20.97
N THR A 308 3.04 -0.87 -20.27
CA THR A 308 4.34 -1.33 -20.78
C THR A 308 4.62 -2.77 -20.38
N ASN A 309 5.46 -3.49 -21.14
CA ASN A 309 5.80 -4.88 -20.84
C ASN A 309 6.38 -5.08 -19.42
N LYS A 310 7.16 -4.11 -18.93
CA LYS A 310 7.71 -4.15 -17.56
C LYS A 310 6.61 -4.07 -16.50
N ALA A 311 5.68 -3.12 -16.63
CA ALA A 311 4.53 -3.03 -15.71
C ALA A 311 3.63 -4.28 -15.79
N LEU A 312 3.42 -4.82 -17.00
CA LEU A 312 2.67 -6.07 -17.18
C LEU A 312 3.38 -7.26 -16.53
N ASN A 313 4.72 -7.30 -16.55
CA ASN A 313 5.51 -8.34 -15.88
C ASN A 313 5.44 -8.20 -14.35
N PHE A 314 5.50 -6.98 -13.80
CA PHE A 314 5.29 -6.72 -12.38
C PHE A 314 3.91 -7.20 -11.92
N LEU A 315 2.85 -6.79 -12.63
CA LEU A 315 1.50 -7.19 -12.31
C LEU A 315 1.27 -8.69 -12.49
N ARG A 316 1.97 -9.32 -13.44
CA ARG A 316 1.90 -10.78 -13.63
C ARG A 316 2.41 -11.51 -12.40
N PHE A 317 3.54 -11.07 -11.84
CA PHE A 317 4.06 -11.61 -10.60
C PHE A 317 3.02 -11.47 -9.48
N ALA A 318 2.51 -10.24 -9.24
CA ALA A 318 1.54 -9.98 -8.19
C ALA A 318 0.24 -10.79 -8.37
N THR A 319 -0.23 -10.92 -9.62
CA THR A 319 -1.44 -11.69 -9.96
C THR A 319 -1.25 -13.18 -9.67
N ASN A 320 -0.12 -13.75 -10.10
CA ASN A 320 0.17 -15.16 -9.85
C ASN A 320 0.34 -15.44 -8.35
N TYR A 321 0.95 -14.51 -7.61
CA TYR A 321 1.04 -14.59 -6.15
C TYR A 321 -0.34 -14.66 -5.49
N LEU A 322 -1.24 -13.75 -5.86
CA LEU A 322 -2.58 -13.69 -5.27
C LEU A 322 -3.45 -14.89 -5.67
N CYS A 323 -3.37 -15.32 -6.93
CA CYS A 323 -4.06 -16.53 -7.38
C CYS A 323 -3.53 -17.79 -6.70
N HIS A 324 -2.23 -17.86 -6.38
CA HIS A 324 -1.66 -18.96 -5.61
C HIS A 324 -2.23 -19.00 -4.19
N LEU A 325 -2.34 -17.85 -3.53
CA LEU A 325 -3.00 -17.76 -2.22
C LEU A 325 -4.46 -18.20 -2.25
N GLU A 326 -5.19 -17.80 -3.29
CA GLU A 326 -6.61 -18.13 -3.45
C GLU A 326 -6.84 -19.60 -3.80
N PHE A 327 -6.23 -20.09 -4.87
CA PHE A 327 -6.58 -21.39 -5.46
C PHE A 327 -5.77 -22.55 -4.88
N GLU A 328 -4.48 -22.33 -4.61
CA GLU A 328 -3.58 -23.41 -4.20
C GLU A 328 -3.49 -23.48 -2.67
N LYS A 329 -3.26 -22.35 -1.99
CA LYS A 329 -3.14 -22.31 -0.52
C LYS A 329 -4.48 -22.19 0.19
N LYS A 330 -5.53 -21.67 -0.48
CA LYS A 330 -6.83 -21.34 0.12
C LYS A 330 -6.69 -20.51 1.41
N ASN A 331 -5.75 -19.57 1.39
CA ASN A 331 -5.39 -18.74 2.53
C ASN A 331 -5.29 -17.29 2.08
N VAL A 332 -6.44 -16.63 1.94
CA VAL A 332 -6.53 -15.21 1.62
C VAL A 332 -6.89 -14.47 2.90
N LYS A 333 -6.05 -13.52 3.31
CA LYS A 333 -6.22 -12.68 4.50
C LYS A 333 -6.00 -11.22 4.12
N TRP A 334 -6.53 -10.33 4.96
CA TRP A 334 -6.34 -8.89 4.80
C TRP A 334 -4.87 -8.52 4.60
N PHE A 335 -4.63 -7.54 3.72
CA PHE A 335 -3.32 -7.05 3.32
C PHE A 335 -2.44 -8.02 2.51
N CYS A 336 -2.98 -9.14 2.02
CA CYS A 336 -2.23 -10.05 1.14
C CYS A 336 -1.77 -9.39 -0.17
N ASP A 337 -2.52 -8.41 -0.66
CA ASP A 337 -2.19 -7.56 -1.80
C ASP A 337 -0.95 -6.69 -1.54
N GLN A 338 -0.81 -6.13 -0.33
CA GLN A 338 0.39 -5.37 0.06
C GLN A 338 1.64 -6.26 0.12
N VAL A 339 1.50 -7.50 0.61
CA VAL A 339 2.60 -8.49 0.60
C VAL A 339 2.93 -8.93 -0.84
N ALA A 340 1.93 -9.13 -1.68
CA ALA A 340 2.11 -9.46 -3.09
C ALA A 340 2.85 -8.33 -3.83
N LEU A 341 2.52 -7.07 -3.57
CA LEU A 341 3.22 -5.91 -4.11
C LEU A 341 4.67 -5.82 -3.61
N LEU A 342 4.93 -6.08 -2.32
CA LEU A 342 6.29 -6.12 -1.78
C LEU A 342 7.13 -7.22 -2.43
N SER A 343 6.56 -8.41 -2.61
CA SER A 343 7.22 -9.54 -3.27
C SER A 343 7.49 -9.25 -4.75
N ALA A 344 6.49 -8.70 -5.45
CA ALA A 344 6.62 -8.28 -6.84
C ALA A 344 7.68 -7.18 -7.00
N LYS A 345 7.73 -6.22 -6.06
CA LYS A 345 8.76 -5.18 -6.01
C LYS A 345 10.16 -5.77 -5.90
N ASN A 346 10.40 -6.66 -4.93
CA ASN A 346 11.71 -7.29 -4.76
C ASN A 346 12.16 -7.99 -6.05
N TRP A 347 11.30 -8.86 -6.60
CA TRP A 347 11.59 -9.54 -7.87
C TRP A 347 11.84 -8.53 -9.00
N PHE A 348 11.01 -7.51 -9.11
CA PHE A 348 11.09 -6.52 -10.19
C PHE A 348 12.39 -5.71 -10.14
N GLN A 349 12.87 -5.36 -8.95
CA GLN A 349 14.14 -4.65 -8.79
C GLN A 349 15.35 -5.53 -9.12
N GLU A 350 15.29 -6.83 -8.81
CA GLU A 350 16.31 -7.80 -9.24
C GLU A 350 16.36 -7.94 -10.77
N GLN A 351 15.19 -7.93 -11.44
CA GLN A 351 15.12 -8.09 -12.90
C GLN A 351 15.35 -6.79 -13.69
N TYR A 352 14.98 -5.64 -13.12
CA TYR A 352 14.99 -4.34 -13.79
C TYR A 352 15.65 -3.26 -12.90
N PRO A 353 16.98 -3.27 -12.77
CA PRO A 353 17.70 -2.45 -11.78
C PRO A 353 17.68 -0.93 -12.07
N GLU A 354 17.43 -0.50 -13.31
CA GLU A 354 17.52 0.92 -13.69
C GLU A 354 16.17 1.60 -13.90
N ASN A 355 15.84 2.61 -13.09
CA ASN A 355 14.76 3.61 -13.28
C ASN A 355 13.37 3.05 -13.64
N CYS A 356 13.07 1.80 -13.26
CA CYS A 356 11.82 1.13 -13.62
C CYS A 356 10.70 1.27 -12.58
N LEU A 357 11.04 1.70 -11.36
CA LEU A 357 10.11 1.86 -10.25
C LEU A 357 10.23 3.27 -9.65
N THR A 358 9.09 3.90 -9.38
CA THR A 358 9.01 5.17 -8.66
C THR A 358 8.45 4.91 -7.26
N ASN A 359 9.13 5.36 -6.22
CA ASN A 359 8.55 5.41 -4.88
C ASN A 359 7.72 6.69 -4.73
N LEU A 360 6.43 6.54 -4.50
CA LEU A 360 5.45 7.63 -4.40
C LEU A 360 5.52 8.41 -3.08
N ASN A 361 6.42 8.02 -2.17
CA ASN A 361 6.78 8.80 -1.00
C ASN A 361 7.95 9.79 -1.26
N ASP A 362 8.69 9.64 -2.37
CA ASP A 362 9.85 10.48 -2.69
C ASP A 362 9.43 11.81 -3.34
N THR A 363 9.28 12.87 -2.54
CA THR A 363 8.75 14.17 -2.99
C THR A 363 9.57 14.89 -4.07
N GLY A 364 10.78 14.43 -4.41
CA GLY A 364 11.72 15.14 -5.26
C GLY A 364 11.54 14.98 -6.77
N CYS A 365 10.91 13.89 -7.24
CA CYS A 365 11.03 13.52 -8.67
C CYS A 365 9.75 13.60 -9.49
N TYR A 366 8.58 13.22 -8.97
CA TYR A 366 7.34 13.11 -9.75
C TYR A 366 6.17 13.92 -9.15
N ILE A 367 6.38 14.55 -8.00
CA ILE A 367 5.41 15.46 -7.41
C ILE A 367 5.70 16.88 -7.90
N LYS A 368 4.67 17.60 -8.37
CA LYS A 368 4.77 19.01 -8.73
C LYS A 368 4.94 19.89 -7.48
N LYS A 369 5.58 21.05 -7.64
CA LYS A 369 5.94 21.96 -6.53
C LYS A 369 4.74 22.19 -5.60
N ASP A 370 4.95 21.95 -4.29
CA ASP A 370 3.97 22.13 -3.20
C ASP A 370 2.76 21.16 -3.19
N GLY A 371 2.88 20.00 -3.85
CA GLY A 371 1.88 18.92 -3.81
C GLY A 371 2.23 17.79 -2.86
N CYS A 372 1.21 17.16 -2.28
CA CYS A 372 1.30 15.82 -1.69
C CYS A 372 0.11 15.01 -2.21
N ILE A 373 0.35 13.75 -2.54
CA ILE A 373 -0.65 12.86 -3.10
C ILE A 373 -1.83 12.63 -2.15
N PHE A 374 -1.55 12.56 -0.85
CA PHE A 374 -2.57 12.46 0.19
C PHE A 374 -3.23 13.80 0.52
N ASP A 375 -2.59 14.93 0.23
CA ASP A 375 -3.30 16.21 0.28
C ASP A 375 -4.28 16.37 -0.88
N ALA A 376 -4.13 15.54 -1.93
CA ALA A 376 -5.06 15.44 -3.04
C ALA A 376 -6.08 14.31 -2.87
N ILE A 377 -5.82 13.32 -2.01
CA ILE A 377 -6.69 12.16 -1.79
C ILE A 377 -6.78 11.81 -0.30
N LYS A 378 -8.00 11.70 0.22
CA LYS A 378 -8.27 11.29 1.62
C LYS A 378 -9.19 10.08 1.69
N HIS A 379 -8.99 9.17 2.64
CA HIS A 379 -9.92 8.07 2.90
C HIS A 379 -11.12 8.50 3.77
N GLN A 380 -12.32 8.04 3.43
CA GLN A 380 -13.53 8.27 4.23
C GLN A 380 -13.58 7.44 5.51
N SER A 381 -13.06 6.21 5.46
CA SER A 381 -13.04 5.28 6.59
C SER A 381 -12.04 5.70 7.67
N GLN A 382 -11.08 6.57 7.35
CA GLN A 382 -10.09 7.06 8.29
C GLN A 382 -10.62 8.24 9.11
N ARG A 383 -11.27 7.91 10.23
CA ARG A 383 -11.23 8.72 11.46
C ARG A 383 -9.91 8.56 12.24
N PHE A 384 -8.95 7.77 11.75
CA PHE A 384 -7.63 7.62 12.36
C PHE A 384 -6.52 7.60 11.30
N SER A 385 -5.62 8.57 11.47
CA SER A 385 -4.25 8.73 10.95
C SER A 385 -3.74 7.71 9.93
N ILE A 386 -3.35 8.24 8.76
CA ILE A 386 -2.18 7.76 8.01
C ILE A 386 -1.00 7.70 9.01
N LEU A 387 -0.44 6.49 9.13
CA LEU A 387 0.67 6.11 10.02
C LEU A 387 1.94 6.95 9.82
#